data_AF-A0A8T6A6Q4-F1
#
_entry.id   AF-A0A8T6A6Q4-F1
#
_cell.length_a   1.000
_cell.length_b   1.000
_cell.length_c   1.000
_cell.angle_alpha   90.00
_cell.angle_beta   90.00
_cell.angle_gamma   90.00
#
_symmetry.space_group_name_H-M   'P 1'
#
loop_
_entity.id
_entity.type
_entity.pdbx_description
1 polymer ?
#
loop_
_entity_poly.entity_id
_entity_poly.type
_entity_poly.pdbx_seq_one_letter_code
_entity_poly.pdbx_strand_id
1 'polypeptide(L)'
;MNNIQLAHGSGGQAMQQLINSLFMEAFANPWLAEQEDQARLELAQLVAEGDRLAFSTDSYVIDPLFFPGGNIGKLAICGTANDVAVSGAIPRYLSCGFILEEGLPMETL
;
A
#
# COMPACT_ATOMS: atom_id res chain seq x y z
N MET A 1 -16.63 -12.60 11.04
CA MET A 1 -16.72 -11.16 10.72
C MET A 1 -16.42 -11.06 9.24
N ASN A 2 -17.43 -10.86 8.39
CA ASN A 2 -17.26 -11.08 6.93
C ASN A 2 -17.09 -9.77 6.14
N ASN A 3 -17.35 -8.62 6.77
CA ASN A 3 -17.32 -7.30 6.12
C ASN A 3 -16.55 -6.30 6.97
N ILE A 4 -16.06 -5.23 6.32
CA ILE A 4 -15.53 -4.04 6.97
C ILE A 4 -16.62 -3.36 7.82
N GLN A 5 -16.20 -2.79 8.95
CA GLN A 5 -17.03 -2.14 9.96
C GLN A 5 -16.36 -0.82 10.32
N LEU A 6 -17.13 0.17 10.78
CA LEU A 6 -16.55 1.45 11.26
C LEU A 6 -15.50 1.25 12.37
N ALA A 7 -15.64 0.20 13.18
CA ALA A 7 -14.66 -0.16 14.20
C ALA A 7 -13.24 -0.40 13.63
N HIS A 8 -13.12 -0.91 12.39
CA HIS A 8 -11.84 -1.12 11.73
C HIS A 8 -11.12 0.19 11.31
N GLY A 9 -11.82 1.34 11.31
CA GLY A 9 -11.24 2.66 11.03
C GLY A 9 -11.08 3.55 12.26
N SER A 10 -11.34 3.03 13.46
CA SER A 10 -11.44 3.84 14.70
C SER A 10 -10.11 4.03 15.46
N GLY A 11 -9.00 3.48 14.97
CA GLY A 11 -7.70 3.52 15.67
C GLY A 11 -7.59 2.59 16.90
N GLY A 12 -8.60 1.76 17.15
CA GLY A 12 -8.64 0.82 18.28
C GLY A 12 -8.13 -0.59 17.94
N GLN A 13 -8.40 -1.54 18.84
CA GLN A 13 -7.97 -2.94 18.71
C GLN A 13 -8.46 -3.61 17.41
N ALA A 14 -9.67 -3.30 16.95
CA ALA A 14 -10.21 -3.85 15.71
C ALA A 14 -9.39 -3.41 14.47
N MET A 15 -8.96 -2.15 14.42
CA MET A 15 -8.08 -1.65 13.36
C MET A 15 -6.71 -2.37 13.42
N GLN A 16 -6.12 -2.48 14.61
CA GLN A 16 -4.85 -3.19 14.77
C GLN A 16 -4.94 -4.65 14.34
N GLN A 17 -6.05 -5.33 14.65
CA GLN A 17 -6.29 -6.71 14.22
C GLN A 17 -6.39 -6.81 12.69
N LEU A 18 -7.11 -5.90 12.04
CA LEU A 18 -7.18 -5.86 10.58
C LEU A 18 -5.79 -5.64 9.95
N ILE A 19 -5.02 -4.68 10.49
CA ILE A 19 -3.65 -4.41 10.05
C ILE A 19 -2.78 -5.66 10.19
N ASN A 20 -2.78 -6.28 11.37
CA ASN A 20 -1.92 -7.42 11.66
C ASN A 20 -2.28 -8.67 10.85
N SER A 21 -3.57 -8.96 10.68
CA SER A 21 -4.02 -10.21 10.05
C SER A 21 -4.09 -10.15 8.53
N LEU A 22 -4.19 -8.96 7.94
CA LEU A 22 -4.31 -8.81 6.49
C LEU A 22 -3.08 -8.13 5.89
N PHE A 23 -2.82 -6.88 6.28
CA PHE A 23 -1.79 -6.07 5.65
C PHE A 23 -0.36 -6.50 6.03
N MET A 24 -0.12 -6.78 7.31
CA MET A 24 1.20 -7.22 7.79
C MET A 24 1.57 -8.60 7.24
N GLU A 25 0.60 -9.50 7.08
CA GLU A 25 0.82 -10.82 6.48
C GLU A 25 1.07 -10.71 4.97
N ALA A 26 0.22 -9.98 4.24
CA ALA A 26 0.31 -9.86 2.79
C ALA A 26 1.54 -9.06 2.31
N PHE A 27 1.96 -8.06 3.10
CA PHE A 27 3.07 -7.16 2.74
C PHE A 27 4.31 -7.39 3.61
N ALA A 28 4.43 -8.53 4.29
CA ALA A 28 5.51 -8.83 5.24
C ALA A 28 6.90 -8.52 4.68
N ASN A 29 7.60 -7.58 5.30
CA ASN A 29 8.98 -7.22 4.96
C ASN A 29 9.67 -6.55 6.17
N PRO A 30 11.02 -6.45 6.19
CA PRO A 30 11.74 -5.88 7.33
C PRO A 30 11.36 -4.44 7.67
N TRP A 31 11.05 -3.61 6.67
CA TRP A 31 10.68 -2.20 6.89
C TRP A 31 9.29 -2.06 7.53
N LEU A 32 8.36 -2.93 7.16
CA LEU A 32 7.02 -2.96 7.73
C LEU A 32 7.01 -3.59 9.14
N ALA A 33 7.91 -4.53 9.41
CA ALA A 33 8.00 -5.24 10.68
C ALA A 33 8.34 -4.33 11.89
N GLU A 34 8.95 -3.16 11.67
CA GLU A 34 9.28 -2.19 12.73
C GLU A 34 8.02 -1.60 13.40
N GLN A 35 6.89 -1.53 12.69
CA GLN A 35 5.58 -1.09 13.21
C GLN A 35 5.61 0.22 14.03
N GLU A 36 6.43 1.19 13.60
CA GLU A 36 6.37 2.56 14.08
C GLU A 36 5.40 3.41 13.22
N ASP A 37 5.21 4.67 13.60
CA ASP A 37 4.41 5.63 12.82
C ASP A 37 5.00 5.93 11.42
N GLN A 38 6.20 5.43 11.12
CA GLN A 38 6.92 5.59 9.86
C GLN A 38 7.78 4.36 9.53
N ALA A 39 8.14 4.22 8.25
CA ALA A 39 9.23 3.34 7.83
C ALA A 39 10.57 4.08 7.84
N ARG A 40 11.68 3.36 8.09
CA ARG A 40 13.04 3.88 8.02
C ARG A 40 13.77 3.27 6.81
N LEU A 41 14.31 4.13 5.94
CA LEU A 41 14.92 3.72 4.67
C LEU A 41 16.40 4.12 4.63
N GLU A 42 17.25 3.20 4.18
CA GLU A 42 18.70 3.40 4.12
C GLU A 42 19.09 4.38 2.99
N LEU A 43 19.40 5.62 3.35
CA LEU A 43 19.79 6.67 2.40
C LEU A 43 21.08 6.32 1.63
N ALA A 44 22.00 5.61 2.27
CA ALA A 44 23.26 5.20 1.65
C ALA A 44 23.06 4.30 0.42
N GLN A 45 22.00 3.47 0.43
CA GLN A 45 21.66 2.62 -0.71
C GLN A 45 21.03 3.44 -1.83
N LEU A 46 20.10 4.35 -1.50
CA LEU A 46 19.42 5.20 -2.48
C LEU A 46 20.40 6.13 -3.22
N VAL A 47 21.33 6.76 -2.49
CA VAL A 47 22.32 7.68 -3.10
C VAL A 47 23.34 6.94 -3.98
N ALA A 48 23.57 5.64 -3.74
CA ALA A 48 24.43 4.83 -4.60
C ALA A 48 23.80 4.55 -5.98
N GLU A 49 22.47 4.69 -6.11
CA GLU A 49 21.74 4.46 -7.37
C GLU A 49 21.49 5.75 -8.17
N GLY A 50 21.62 6.91 -7.54
CA GLY A 50 21.43 8.20 -8.19
C GLY A 50 21.54 9.39 -7.23
N ASP A 51 21.63 10.59 -7.79
CA ASP A 51 21.78 11.84 -7.05
C ASP A 51 20.44 12.47 -6.61
N ARG A 52 19.32 11.92 -7.09
CA ARG A 52 17.96 12.44 -6.88
C ARG A 52 17.00 11.31 -6.60
N LEU A 53 16.09 11.54 -5.67
CA LEU A 53 14.99 10.62 -5.37
C LEU A 53 13.79 10.97 -6.24
N ALA A 54 13.34 10.02 -7.06
CA ALA A 54 12.05 10.10 -7.74
C ALA A 54 10.95 9.75 -6.73
N PHE A 55 9.96 10.62 -6.58
CA PHE A 55 8.86 10.48 -5.64
C PHE A 55 7.55 10.83 -6.35
N SER A 56 6.60 9.90 -6.36
CA SER A 56 5.26 10.07 -6.92
C SER A 56 4.21 9.49 -5.97
N THR A 57 2.97 9.93 -6.13
CA THR A 57 1.79 9.40 -5.45
C THR A 57 0.60 9.50 -6.39
N ASP A 58 -0.31 8.54 -6.31
CA ASP A 58 -1.54 8.54 -7.09
C ASP A 58 -2.68 7.91 -6.28
N SER A 59 -3.92 8.29 -6.60
CA SER A 59 -5.14 7.76 -5.97
C SER A 59 -5.93 6.97 -6.99
N TYR A 60 -6.31 5.74 -6.62
CA TYR A 60 -6.96 4.80 -7.52
C TYR A 60 -8.42 4.62 -7.13
N VAL A 61 -9.32 4.94 -8.06
CA VAL A 61 -10.79 4.97 -7.83
C VAL A 61 -11.57 4.27 -8.95
N ILE A 62 -10.96 3.25 -9.55
CA ILE A 62 -11.53 2.55 -10.72
C ILE A 62 -12.80 1.76 -10.36
N ASP A 63 -13.78 1.77 -11.28
CA ASP A 63 -15.02 0.99 -11.21
C ASP A 63 -15.20 0.22 -12.54
N PRO A 64 -15.36 -1.12 -12.52
CA PRO A 64 -15.37 -2.01 -11.35
C PRO A 64 -13.98 -2.21 -10.72
N LEU A 65 -13.94 -2.62 -9.44
CA LEU A 65 -12.69 -2.93 -8.72
C LEU A 65 -11.89 -4.06 -9.38
N PHE A 66 -12.57 -4.99 -10.05
CA PHE A 66 -11.99 -6.12 -10.78
C PHE A 66 -12.46 -6.09 -12.24
N PHE A 67 -11.52 -6.25 -13.17
CA PHE A 67 -11.78 -6.13 -14.60
C PHE A 67 -10.89 -7.07 -15.43
N PRO A 68 -11.23 -7.38 -16.69
CA PRO A 68 -10.37 -8.21 -17.54
C PRO A 68 -8.95 -7.64 -17.63
N GLY A 69 -7.97 -8.39 -17.12
CA GLY A 69 -6.55 -8.01 -17.12
C GLY A 69 -6.01 -7.39 -15.82
N GLY A 70 -6.86 -7.11 -14.83
CA GLY A 70 -6.39 -6.54 -13.56
C GLY A 70 -7.45 -6.29 -12.49
N ASN A 71 -7.04 -5.57 -11.47
CA ASN A 71 -7.88 -5.08 -10.38
C ASN A 71 -7.28 -3.78 -9.83
N ILE A 72 -8.01 -3.11 -8.95
CA ILE A 72 -7.59 -1.86 -8.32
C ILE A 72 -6.22 -1.98 -7.61
N GLY A 73 -5.93 -3.11 -6.96
CA GLY A 73 -4.64 -3.35 -6.29
C GLY A 73 -3.47 -3.43 -7.27
N LYS A 74 -3.61 -4.23 -8.34
CA LYS A 74 -2.62 -4.31 -9.42
C LYS A 74 -2.42 -2.94 -10.07
N LEU A 75 -3.50 -2.21 -10.33
CA LEU A 75 -3.42 -0.87 -10.89
C LEU A 75 -2.67 0.09 -9.96
N ALA A 76 -2.92 0.02 -8.65
CA ALA A 76 -2.27 0.86 -7.65
C ALA A 76 -0.75 0.67 -7.60
N ILE A 77 -0.29 -0.58 -7.70
CA ILE A 77 1.14 -0.90 -7.76
C ILE A 77 1.74 -0.50 -9.11
N CYS A 78 1.12 -0.93 -10.21
CA CYS A 78 1.66 -0.69 -11.55
C CYS A 78 1.70 0.80 -11.91
N GLY A 79 0.66 1.57 -11.61
CA GLY A 79 0.61 3.01 -11.90
C GLY A 79 1.72 3.75 -11.16
N THR A 80 1.81 3.56 -9.85
CA THR A 80 2.77 4.28 -9.00
C THR A 80 4.21 3.88 -9.33
N ALA A 81 4.46 2.59 -9.58
CA ALA A 81 5.77 2.12 -10.01
C ALA A 81 6.15 2.67 -11.40
N ASN A 82 5.20 2.74 -12.33
CA ASN A 82 5.44 3.28 -13.67
C ASN A 82 5.81 4.78 -13.61
N ASP A 83 5.13 5.58 -12.80
CA ASP A 83 5.44 7.02 -12.64
C ASP A 83 6.88 7.26 -12.17
N VAL A 84 7.34 6.44 -11.24
CA VAL A 84 8.74 6.47 -10.79
C VAL A 84 9.68 5.95 -11.88
N ALA A 85 9.31 4.88 -12.57
CA ALA A 85 10.14 4.25 -13.59
C ALA A 85 10.35 5.14 -14.84
N VAL A 86 9.34 5.91 -15.26
CA VAL A 86 9.47 6.80 -16.42
C VAL A 86 10.44 7.96 -16.20
N SER A 87 10.80 8.29 -14.95
CA SER A 87 11.89 9.23 -14.66
C SER A 87 13.29 8.62 -14.83
N GLY A 88 13.38 7.33 -15.13
CA GLY A 88 14.62 6.56 -15.18
C GLY A 88 15.05 5.96 -13.82
N ALA A 89 14.28 6.15 -12.75
CA ALA A 89 14.57 5.57 -11.45
C ALA A 89 14.08 4.12 -11.35
N ILE A 90 14.68 3.33 -10.46
CA ILE A 90 14.16 2.00 -10.10
C ILE A 90 13.23 2.17 -8.89
N PRO A 91 11.94 1.84 -8.98
CA PRO A 91 11.03 1.90 -7.83
C PRO A 91 11.46 0.90 -6.76
N ARG A 92 11.78 1.39 -5.55
CA ARG A 92 12.25 0.54 -4.42
C ARG A 92 11.20 0.32 -3.34
N TYR A 93 10.41 1.35 -3.04
CA TYR A 93 9.50 1.37 -1.89
C TYR A 93 8.15 1.96 -2.30
N LEU A 94 7.08 1.47 -1.69
CA LEU A 94 5.72 1.99 -1.85
C LEU A 94 5.07 2.12 -0.48
N SER A 95 4.31 3.19 -0.28
CA SER A 95 3.30 3.28 0.77
C SER A 95 1.93 2.94 0.19
N CYS A 96 1.00 2.49 1.02
CA CYS A 96 -0.36 2.20 0.61
C CYS A 96 -1.35 2.71 1.67
N GLY A 97 -2.29 3.55 1.26
CA GLY A 97 -3.40 4.02 2.09
C GLY A 97 -4.71 3.50 1.54
N PHE A 98 -5.47 2.78 2.36
CA PHE A 98 -6.79 2.27 2.00
C PHE A 98 -7.88 3.15 2.60
N ILE A 99 -8.86 3.52 1.77
CA ILE A 99 -10.12 4.12 2.20
C ILE A 99 -11.20 3.09 1.91
N LEU A 100 -11.75 2.48 2.96
CA LEU A 100 -12.68 1.36 2.87
C LEU A 100 -14.07 1.77 3.35
N GLU A 101 -15.09 1.46 2.54
CA GLU A 101 -16.49 1.66 2.91
C GLU A 101 -16.94 0.59 3.91
N GLU A 102 -17.73 1.00 4.91
CA GLU A 102 -18.39 0.05 5.81
C GLU A 102 -19.31 -0.88 5.01
N GLY A 103 -19.26 -2.18 5.29
CA GLY A 103 -20.02 -3.19 4.56
C GLY A 103 -19.28 -3.83 3.41
N LEU A 104 -18.11 -3.33 3.00
CA LEU A 104 -17.25 -3.98 2.01
C LEU A 104 -16.90 -5.42 2.45
N PRO A 105 -17.09 -6.45 1.61
CA PRO A 105 -16.71 -7.81 1.96
C PRO A 105 -15.20 -7.94 2.15
N MET A 106 -14.77 -8.60 3.23
CA MET A 106 -13.34 -8.81 3.54
C MET A 106 -12.61 -9.58 2.43
N GLU A 107 -13.29 -10.49 1.73
CA GLU A 107 -12.74 -11.24 0.59
C GLU A 107 -12.39 -10.36 -0.62
N THR A 108 -12.84 -9.10 -0.62
CA THR A 108 -12.50 -8.12 -1.67
C THR A 108 -11.08 -7.56 -1.49
N LEU A 109 -10.51 -7.68 -0.28
CA LEU A 109 -9.22 -7.11 0.10
C LEU A 109 -8.05 -8.08 -0.09
#